data_AF-A0A0D9NHA0-F1
#
_entry.id   AF-A0A0D9NHA0-F1
#
_cell.length_a   1.000
_cell.length_b   1.000
_cell.length_c   1.000
_cell.angle_alpha   90.00
_cell.angle_beta   90.00
_cell.angle_gamma   90.00
#
_symmetry.space_group_name_H-M   'P 1'
#
loop_
_entity.id
_entity.type
_entity.pdbx_description
1 polymer ?
#
loop_
_entity_poly.entity_id
_entity_poly.type
_entity_poly.pdbx_seq_one_letter_code
_entity_poly.pdbx_strand_id
1 'polypeptide(L)'
;MASADHDPLVLLRKAISSSQPFIPSASDDPGAEECPLSQASHLQFSAQGIALAIETPTRFISNDKPVDLRSIYFAWLNRELAIPEYNASATTLNEQLAAAGSTGKVQNLGFIERLDLITWLEAASEESEYIKP
;
A
#
# COMPACT_ATOMS: atom_id res chain seq x y z
N MET A 1 -22.45 -4.38 2.25
CA MET A 1 -21.52 -5.52 2.39
C MET A 1 -20.49 -5.40 1.28
N ALA A 2 -19.40 -4.68 1.53
CA ALA A 2 -18.27 -4.70 0.61
C ALA A 2 -17.66 -6.09 0.76
N SER A 3 -17.72 -6.90 -0.31
CA SER A 3 -17.28 -8.29 -0.29
C SER A 3 -15.83 -8.36 0.19
N ALA A 4 -15.59 -9.07 1.30
CA ALA A 4 -14.26 -9.26 1.88
C ALA A 4 -13.25 -9.86 0.88
N ASP A 5 -13.75 -10.47 -0.20
CA ASP A 5 -12.98 -11.03 -1.32
C ASP A 5 -12.18 -9.98 -2.14
N HIS A 6 -12.51 -8.70 -2.05
CA HIS A 6 -11.81 -7.61 -2.78
C HIS A 6 -11.17 -6.57 -1.86
N ASP A 7 -11.01 -6.88 -0.57
CA ASP A 7 -10.41 -5.92 0.36
C ASP A 7 -8.90 -5.77 0.07
N PRO A 8 -8.42 -4.54 -0.20
CA PRO A 8 -7.03 -4.32 -0.60
C PRO A 8 -6.02 -4.71 0.48
N LEU A 9 -6.38 -4.60 1.76
CA LEU A 9 -5.51 -5.02 2.87
C LEU A 9 -5.45 -6.54 2.97
N VAL A 10 -6.58 -7.24 2.83
CA VAL A 10 -6.62 -8.71 2.87
C VAL A 10 -5.84 -9.31 1.71
N LEU A 11 -5.98 -8.75 0.50
CA LEU A 11 -5.23 -9.18 -0.67
C LEU A 11 -3.73 -8.96 -0.49
N LEU A 12 -3.33 -7.79 0.01
CA LEU A 12 -1.94 -7.48 0.30
C LEU A 12 -1.35 -8.40 1.38
N ARG A 13 -2.07 -8.61 2.48
CA ARG A 13 -1.69 -9.56 3.54
C ARG A 13 -1.50 -10.97 2.99
N LYS A 14 -2.43 -11.44 2.15
CA LYS A 14 -2.33 -12.78 1.55
C LYS A 14 -1.12 -12.91 0.64
N ALA A 15 -0.84 -11.89 -0.17
CA ALA A 15 0.32 -11.85 -1.06
C ALA A 15 1.63 -11.85 -0.26
N ILE A 16 1.73 -11.01 0.78
CA ILE A 16 2.90 -10.92 1.65
C ILE A 16 3.12 -12.23 2.44
N SER A 17 2.08 -12.73 3.10
CA SER A 17 2.15 -13.98 3.88
C SER A 17 2.48 -15.19 3.01
N SER A 18 2.09 -15.17 1.73
CA SER A 18 2.43 -16.22 0.75
C SER A 18 3.74 -15.95 0.00
N SER A 19 4.47 -14.87 0.33
CA SER A 19 5.67 -14.41 -0.39
C SER A 19 5.47 -14.33 -1.92
N GLN A 20 4.29 -13.87 -2.33
CA GLN A 20 3.92 -13.74 -3.74
C GLN A 20 4.40 -12.40 -4.32
N PRO A 21 4.71 -12.35 -5.63
CA PRO A 21 5.04 -11.10 -6.29
C PRO A 21 3.78 -10.22 -6.45
N PHE A 22 3.91 -8.96 -6.07
CA PHE A 22 2.92 -7.92 -6.34
C PHE A 22 3.67 -6.67 -6.80
N ILE A 23 3.30 -6.17 -7.97
CA ILE A 23 4.02 -5.09 -8.65
C ILE A 23 3.09 -3.90 -8.95
N PRO A 24 3.58 -2.67 -8.76
CA PRO A 24 2.87 -1.48 -9.16
C PRO A 24 2.94 -1.32 -10.70
N SER A 25 1.80 -1.09 -11.33
CA SER A 25 1.64 -1.00 -12.78
C SER A 25 0.81 0.24 -13.17
N ALA A 26 1.08 0.80 -14.34
CA ALA A 26 0.34 1.94 -14.86
C ALA A 26 -1.04 1.54 -15.40
N SER A 27 -1.25 0.25 -15.69
CA SER A 27 -2.48 -0.33 -16.27
C SER A 27 -2.95 -1.57 -15.50
N ASP A 28 -4.22 -1.95 -15.70
CA ASP A 28 -4.81 -3.18 -15.15
C ASP A 28 -4.52 -4.44 -15.99
N ASP A 29 -3.84 -4.31 -17.14
CA ASP A 29 -3.51 -5.43 -18.02
C ASP A 29 -2.55 -6.46 -17.39
N PRO A 30 -2.83 -7.78 -17.45
CA PRO A 30 -2.01 -8.85 -16.86
C PRO A 30 -0.64 -9.11 -17.51
N GLY A 31 -0.04 -8.09 -18.14
CA GLY A 31 1.31 -8.07 -18.68
C GLY A 31 1.94 -6.67 -18.70
N ALA A 32 1.35 -5.70 -17.97
CA ALA A 32 1.91 -4.37 -17.85
C ALA A 32 3.27 -4.43 -17.14
N GLU A 33 4.24 -3.64 -17.63
CA GLU A 33 5.55 -3.55 -17.00
C GLU A 33 5.45 -2.96 -15.58
N GLU A 34 6.36 -3.38 -14.70
CA GLU A 34 6.48 -2.75 -13.39
C GLU A 34 6.86 -1.29 -13.62
N CYS A 35 6.20 -0.40 -12.89
CA CYS A 35 6.46 1.02 -12.96
C CYS A 35 6.60 1.58 -11.54
N PRO A 36 7.39 2.66 -11.36
CA PRO A 36 7.54 3.25 -10.04
C PRO A 36 6.19 3.74 -9.51
N LEU A 37 6.05 3.75 -8.18
CA LEU A 37 4.84 4.20 -7.48
C LEU A 37 4.33 5.58 -7.89
N SER A 38 5.22 6.44 -8.38
CA SER A 38 4.91 7.78 -8.91
C SER A 38 4.12 7.75 -10.21
N GLN A 39 4.23 6.69 -11.00
CA GLN A 39 3.51 6.47 -12.26
C GLN A 39 2.48 5.34 -12.18
N ALA A 40 2.53 4.56 -11.10
CA ALA A 40 1.61 3.46 -10.89
C ALA A 40 0.19 3.94 -10.56
N SER A 41 -0.76 3.38 -11.29
CA SER A 41 -2.20 3.59 -11.10
C SER A 41 -2.83 2.38 -10.42
N HIS A 42 -2.29 1.19 -10.67
CA HIS A 42 -2.79 -0.08 -10.15
C HIS A 42 -1.67 -0.86 -9.47
N LEU A 43 -2.05 -1.73 -8.53
CA LEU A 43 -1.19 -2.73 -7.92
C LEU A 43 -1.64 -4.09 -8.42
N GLN A 44 -0.77 -4.76 -9.16
CA GLN A 44 -1.03 -6.08 -9.73
C GLN A 44 -0.60 -7.18 -8.79
N PHE A 45 -1.51 -8.10 -8.56
CA PHE A 45 -1.31 -9.28 -7.75
C PHE A 45 -1.24 -10.50 -8.66
N SER A 46 -0.04 -10.87 -9.11
CA SER A 46 0.14 -11.94 -10.11
C SER A 46 -0.45 -13.28 -9.67
N ALA A 47 -0.43 -13.55 -8.37
CA ALA A 47 -0.96 -14.79 -7.81
C ALA A 47 -2.49 -14.83 -7.68
N GLN A 48 -3.15 -13.67 -7.63
CA GLN A 48 -4.61 -13.58 -7.66
C GLN A 48 -5.14 -13.30 -9.07
N GLY A 49 -4.29 -12.81 -9.98
CA GLY A 49 -4.71 -12.31 -11.29
C GLY A 49 -5.61 -11.08 -11.17
N ILE A 50 -5.42 -10.27 -10.12
CA ILE A 50 -6.25 -9.10 -9.81
C ILE A 50 -5.37 -7.85 -9.83
N ALA A 51 -5.88 -6.76 -10.41
CA ALA A 51 -5.31 -5.43 -10.31
C ALA A 51 -6.21 -4.56 -9.42
N LEU A 52 -5.62 -3.88 -8.43
CA LEU A 52 -6.35 -2.95 -7.55
C LEU A 52 -5.88 -1.53 -7.81
N ALA A 53 -6.81 -0.56 -7.84
CA ALA A 53 -6.44 0.85 -7.93
C ALA A 53 -5.65 1.26 -6.69
N ILE A 54 -4.49 1.87 -6.90
CA ILE A 54 -3.58 2.23 -5.80
C ILE A 54 -4.10 3.40 -4.96
N GLU A 55 -5.03 4.18 -5.51
CA GLU A 55 -5.72 5.29 -4.86
C GLU A 55 -6.94 4.82 -4.04
N THR A 56 -7.16 3.50 -3.94
CA THR A 56 -8.30 2.96 -3.19
C THR A 56 -8.06 3.18 -1.68
N PRO A 57 -8.99 3.83 -0.97
CA PRO A 57 -8.91 3.98 0.48
C PRO A 57 -9.06 2.61 1.14
N THR A 58 -8.22 2.34 2.14
CA THR A 58 -8.26 1.09 2.90
C THR A 58 -8.95 1.27 4.24
N ARG A 59 -9.21 0.16 4.94
CA ARG A 59 -9.74 0.17 6.32
C ARG A 59 -8.73 0.59 7.38
N PHE A 60 -7.45 0.76 7.00
CA PHE A 60 -6.42 1.25 7.89
C PHE A 60 -6.60 2.76 8.09
N ILE A 61 -6.85 3.18 9.32
CA ILE A 61 -7.08 4.58 9.68
C ILE A 61 -5.84 5.11 10.39
N SER A 62 -5.18 6.10 9.78
CA SER A 62 -4.07 6.84 10.39
C SER A 62 -4.53 8.25 10.70
N ASN A 63 -4.33 8.68 11.94
CA ASN A 63 -4.67 10.02 12.41
C ASN A 63 -6.09 10.48 11.97
N ASP A 64 -7.08 9.61 12.20
CA ASP A 64 -8.50 9.80 11.86
C ASP A 64 -8.81 9.85 10.35
N LYS A 65 -7.85 9.49 9.49
CA LYS A 65 -8.02 9.47 8.03
C LYS A 65 -7.78 8.07 7.47
N PRO A 66 -8.64 7.59 6.55
CA PRO A 66 -8.37 6.35 5.84
C PRO A 66 -7.09 6.49 5.03
N VAL A 67 -6.28 5.45 5.09
CA VAL A 67 -5.01 5.38 4.39
C VAL A 67 -5.20 4.64 3.07
N ASP A 68 -4.79 5.26 1.99
CA ASP A 68 -4.91 4.67 0.65
C ASP A 68 -3.92 3.52 0.46
N LEU A 69 -4.24 2.60 -0.46
CA LEU A 69 -3.40 1.45 -0.77
C LEU A 69 -1.97 1.86 -1.15
N ARG A 70 -1.80 3.01 -1.83
CA ARG A 70 -0.49 3.59 -2.15
C ARG A 70 0.36 3.82 -0.92
N SER A 71 -0.22 4.41 0.11
CA SER A 71 0.46 4.71 1.38
C SER A 71 0.82 3.43 2.12
N ILE A 72 -0.09 2.45 2.14
CA ILE A 72 0.14 1.12 2.74
C ILE A 72 1.29 0.39 2.03
N TYR A 73 1.26 0.34 0.70
CA TYR A 73 2.29 -0.30 -0.10
C TYR A 73 3.64 0.42 0.04
N PHE A 74 3.65 1.76 0.04
CA PHE A 74 4.84 2.54 0.31
C PHE A 74 5.42 2.25 1.70
N ALA A 75 4.57 2.15 2.73
CA ALA A 75 4.99 1.80 4.08
C ALA A 75 5.60 0.39 4.15
N TRP A 76 5.06 -0.57 3.40
CA TRP A 76 5.60 -1.91 3.28
C TRP A 76 6.98 -1.97 2.62
N LEU A 77 7.16 -1.26 1.49
CA LEU A 77 8.45 -1.18 0.80
C LEU A 77 9.53 -0.53 1.66
N ASN A 78 9.16 0.50 2.43
CA ASN A 78 10.08 1.28 3.24
C ASN A 78 10.06 0.84 4.72
N ARG A 79 9.57 -0.38 5.01
CA ARG A 79 9.40 -0.88 6.39
C ARG A 79 10.71 -1.04 7.16
N GLU A 80 11.81 -1.18 6.44
CA GLU A 80 13.16 -1.34 7.00
C GLU A 80 13.88 0.01 7.17
N LEU A 81 13.35 1.10 6.59
CA LEU A 81 13.96 2.43 6.70
C LEU A 81 13.71 3.06 8.07
N ALA A 82 14.69 3.83 8.56
CA ALA A 82 14.49 4.66 9.74
C ALA A 82 13.43 5.74 9.47
N ILE A 83 12.75 6.22 10.52
CA ILE A 83 11.74 7.29 10.42
C ILE A 83 12.21 8.53 9.62
N PRO A 84 13.42 9.08 9.81
CA PRO A 84 13.86 10.21 9.00
C PRO A 84 13.99 9.88 7.50
N GLU A 85 14.48 8.68 7.16
CA GLU A 85 14.63 8.23 5.77
C GLU A 85 13.27 7.94 5.14
N TYR A 86 12.36 7.30 5.88
CA TYR A 86 10.98 7.06 5.44
C TYR A 86 10.26 8.37 5.11
N ASN A 87 10.34 9.37 6.00
CA ASN A 87 9.73 10.68 5.79
C ASN A 87 10.33 11.39 4.55
N ALA A 88 11.65 11.26 4.35
CA ALA A 88 12.31 11.79 3.16
C ALA A 88 11.82 11.09 1.89
N SER A 89 11.78 9.76 1.88
CA SER A 89 11.26 8.96 0.76
C SER A 89 9.80 9.29 0.43
N ALA A 90 8.96 9.53 1.45
CA ALA A 90 7.57 9.91 1.25
C ALA A 90 7.44 11.29 0.61
N THR A 91 8.27 12.23 1.05
CA THR A 91 8.36 13.58 0.48
C THR A 91 8.77 13.51 -0.99
N THR A 92 9.86 12.79 -1.29
CA THR A 92 10.34 12.59 -2.66
C THR A 92 9.30 11.92 -3.55
N LEU A 93 8.58 10.92 -3.05
CA LEU A 93 7.53 10.25 -3.82
C LEU A 93 6.35 11.19 -4.09
N ASN A 94 5.95 12.00 -3.10
CA ASN A 94 4.90 13.00 -3.27
C ASN A 94 5.27 14.08 -4.29
N GLU A 95 6.53 14.52 -4.31
CA GLU A 95 7.03 15.45 -5.33
C GLU A 95 6.99 14.82 -6.73
N GLN A 96 7.39 13.56 -6.87
CA GLN A 96 7.32 12.84 -8.13
C GLN A 96 5.86 12.63 -8.60
N LEU A 97 4.95 12.31 -7.68
CA LEU A 97 3.52 12.18 -7.97
C LEU A 97 2.94 13.51 -8.47
N ALA A 98 3.28 14.61 -7.80
CA ALA A 98 2.87 15.95 -8.21
C ALA A 98 3.45 16.31 -9.59
N ALA A 99 4.71 15.98 -9.85
CA ALA A 99 5.35 16.19 -11.15
C ALA A 99 4.72 15.34 -12.26
N ALA A 100 4.25 14.13 -11.94
CA ALA A 100 3.51 13.25 -12.84
C ALA A 100 2.04 13.68 -13.04
N GLY A 101 1.58 14.74 -12.35
CA GLY A 101 0.19 15.20 -12.40
C GLY A 101 -0.80 14.30 -11.65
N SER A 102 -0.31 13.40 -10.79
CA SER A 102 -1.14 12.56 -9.95
C SER A 102 -1.74 13.39 -8.82
N THR A 103 -3.01 13.17 -8.50
CA THR A 103 -3.70 13.85 -7.39
C THR A 103 -3.50 13.14 -6.04
N GLY A 104 -3.08 11.88 -6.08
CA GLY A 104 -2.79 11.09 -4.90
C GLY A 104 -1.44 11.42 -4.25
N LYS A 105 -1.35 11.18 -2.95
CA LYS A 105 -0.13 11.36 -2.15
C LYS A 105 0.01 10.23 -1.14
N VAL A 106 1.23 9.92 -0.74
CA VAL A 106 1.48 9.01 0.38
C VAL A 106 1.41 9.75 1.70
N GLN A 107 0.74 9.12 2.67
CA GLN A 107 0.71 9.56 4.06
C GLN A 107 1.92 8.99 4.80
N ASN A 108 2.58 9.85 5.56
CA ASN A 108 3.60 9.43 6.50
C ASN A 108 2.93 8.76 7.70
N LEU A 109 3.12 7.46 7.84
CA LEU A 109 2.69 6.71 9.01
C LEU A 109 3.68 6.90 10.16
N GLY A 110 3.18 7.05 11.38
CA GLY A 110 4.00 7.02 12.58
C GLY A 110 4.66 5.66 12.78
N PHE A 111 5.71 5.61 13.61
CA PHE A 111 6.45 4.37 13.88
C PHE A 111 5.55 3.23 14.37
N ILE A 112 4.63 3.54 15.29
CA ILE A 112 3.72 2.55 15.89
C ILE A 112 2.70 2.05 14.85
N GLU A 113 2.06 2.96 14.13
CA GLU A 113 1.14 2.65 13.03
C GLU A 113 1.79 1.75 11.99
N ARG A 114 3.04 2.07 11.61
CA ARG A 114 3.79 1.26 10.66
C ARG A 114 4.08 -0.11 11.24
N LEU A 115 4.60 -0.21 12.47
CA LEU A 115 4.93 -1.50 13.08
C LEU A 115 3.70 -2.43 13.15
N ASP A 116 2.56 -1.90 13.59
CA ASP A 116 1.29 -2.61 13.65
C ASP A 116 0.85 -3.08 12.25
N LEU A 117 0.86 -2.17 11.26
CA LEU A 117 0.54 -2.49 9.86
C LEU A 117 1.41 -3.62 9.32
N ILE A 118 2.73 -3.52 9.47
CA ILE A 118 3.69 -4.50 8.95
C ILE A 118 3.45 -5.87 9.60
N THR A 119 3.29 -5.90 10.92
CA THR A 119 3.04 -7.14 11.69
C THR A 119 1.73 -7.81 11.25
N TRP A 120 0.69 -7.03 11.01
CA TRP A 120 -0.58 -7.53 10.49
C TRP A 120 -0.46 -8.05 9.04
N LEU A 121 0.25 -7.33 8.17
CA LEU A 121 0.50 -7.71 6.78
C LEU A 121 1.33 -9.00 6.66
N GLU A 122 2.28 -9.21 7.56
CA GLU A 122 3.06 -10.45 7.67
C GLU A 122 2.23 -11.63 8.19
N ALA A 123 0.97 -11.40 8.55
CA ALA A 123 0.11 -12.35 9.24
C ALA A 123 0.71 -12.83 10.59
N ALA A 124 1.63 -12.06 11.17
CA ALA A 124 2.16 -12.29 12.51
C ALA A 124 1.18 -11.83 13.60
N SER A 125 0.18 -11.00 13.25
CA SER A 125 -0.94 -10.63 14.10
C SER A 125 -2.25 -10.66 13.33
N GLU A 126 -3.33 -11.10 13.99
CA GLU A 126 -4.68 -11.14 13.42
C GLU A 126 -5.46 -9.86 13.67
N GLU A 127 -5.07 -9.13 14.72
CA GLU A 127 -5.64 -7.87 15.17
C GLU A 127 -4.71 -6.70 14.82
N SER A 128 -5.29 -5.55 14.50
CA SER A 128 -4.57 -4.29 14.27
C SER A 128 -5.38 -3.18 14.91
N GLU A 129 -4.73 -2.29 15.66
CA GLU A 129 -5.42 -1.19 16.35
C GLU A 129 -5.95 -0.12 15.36
N TYR A 130 -5.34 -0.06 14.18
CA TYR A 130 -5.60 0.94 13.15
C TYR A 130 -6.52 0.44 12.04
N ILE A 131 -6.67 -0.87 11.87
CA ILE A 131 -7.61 -1.45 10.90
C ILE A 131 -9.01 -1.52 11.52
N LYS A 132 -9.94 -0.74 10.98
CA LYS A 132 -11.34 -0.79 11.40
C LYS A 132 -12.07 -2.00 10.80
N PRO A 133 -12.98 -2.64 11.54
CA PRO A 133 -13.79 -3.76 11.03
C PRO A 133 -14.73 -3.33 9.91
#